data_AF-A0A7S0BLC6-F1
#
_entry.id   AF-A0A7S0BLC6-F1
#
_cell.length_a   1.000
_cell.length_b   1.000
_cell.length_c   1.000
_cell.angle_alpha   90.00
_cell.angle_beta   90.00
_cell.angle_gamma   90.00
#
_symmetry.space_group_name_H-M   'P 1'
#
loop_
_entity.id
_entity.type
_entity.pdbx_description
1 polymer ?
#
loop_
_entity_poly.entity_id
_entity_poly.type
_entity_poly.pdbx_seq_one_letter_code
_entity_poly.pdbx_strand_id
1 'polypeptide(L)'
;FAIPIDRAKDITQQLAEGNKIQHAYIGVKMLSLTPEFAKQNNEDPNALAIIPEVEGAIVVHVVPKSPAAEAGLRRFDIIQVINGKAIHSAKEVQAIVDKTRVGDILMVNIMRGPTDKLDLKVKTGDLSTVKETGAQSGNMQDD
;
A
#
# COMPACT_ATOMS: atom_id res chain seq x y z
N PHE A 1 18.59 -21.07 1.08
CA PHE A 1 19.79 -20.23 1.21
C PHE A 1 19.38 -18.84 1.69
N ALA A 2 20.04 -18.42 2.78
CA ALA A 2 20.06 -17.19 3.58
C ALA A 2 19.07 -16.02 3.37
N ILE A 3 18.44 -15.60 4.48
CA ILE A 3 18.05 -14.21 4.74
C ILE A 3 19.26 -13.51 5.37
N PRO A 4 19.79 -12.40 4.80
CA PRO A 4 20.88 -11.64 5.43
C PRO A 4 20.40 -10.88 6.68
N ILE A 5 21.26 -10.86 7.71
CA ILE A 5 20.99 -10.36 9.07
C ILE A 5 21.31 -8.85 9.28
N ASP A 6 21.59 -8.10 8.22
CA ASP A 6 22.25 -6.79 8.33
C ASP A 6 21.32 -5.56 8.37
N ARG A 7 20.09 -5.68 8.89
CA ARG A 7 19.18 -4.53 9.10
C ARG A 7 18.59 -4.41 10.51
N ALA A 8 19.17 -5.08 11.50
CA ALA A 8 18.65 -5.11 12.87
C ALA A 8 19.22 -4.01 13.81
N LYS A 9 20.17 -3.18 13.37
CA LYS A 9 20.96 -2.32 14.29
C LYS A 9 20.53 -0.85 14.42
N ASP A 10 19.61 -0.33 13.59
CA ASP A 10 19.21 1.09 13.64
C ASP A 10 17.93 1.38 14.45
N ILE A 11 17.28 0.36 15.01
CA ILE A 11 15.99 0.53 15.71
C ILE A 11 16.11 0.78 17.22
N THR A 12 17.30 0.71 17.82
CA THR A 12 17.41 0.68 19.29
C THR A 12 17.49 2.05 19.98
N GLN A 13 17.56 3.17 19.27
CA GLN A 13 17.76 4.48 19.91
C GLN A 13 16.54 5.42 19.92
N GLN A 14 15.43 5.08 19.24
CA GLN A 14 14.20 5.89 19.26
C GLN A 14 13.12 5.39 20.25
N LEU A 15 13.40 4.33 21.04
CA LEU A 15 12.44 3.78 22.01
C LEU A 15 12.43 4.46 23.39
N ALA A 16 13.31 5.43 23.66
CA ALA A 16 13.47 6.03 24.99
C ALA A 16 12.62 7.28 25.26
N GLU A 17 11.92 7.80 24.25
CA GLU A 17 11.01 8.92 24.41
C GLU A 17 9.60 8.41 24.13
N GLY A 18 8.70 8.46 25.12
CA GLY A 18 7.31 7.96 25.05
C GLY A 18 6.39 8.63 24.02
N ASN A 19 6.95 9.14 22.92
CA ASN A 19 6.23 9.60 21.76
C ASN A 19 5.82 8.38 20.93
N LYS A 20 4.52 8.05 20.93
CA LYS A 20 3.95 7.08 20.00
C LYS A 20 4.35 7.51 18.58
N ILE A 21 5.24 6.75 17.93
CA ILE A 21 5.60 6.98 16.53
C ILE A 21 4.33 6.71 15.71
N GLN A 22 3.65 7.77 15.30
CA GLN A 22 2.49 7.69 14.44
C GLN A 22 2.95 7.27 13.05
N HIS A 23 2.60 6.05 12.64
CA HIS A 23 2.85 5.57 11.28
C HIS A 23 1.60 5.77 10.44
N ALA A 24 1.69 6.65 9.45
CA ALA A 24 0.64 6.80 8.45
C ALA A 24 0.45 5.49 7.68
N TYR A 25 -0.80 5.15 7.38
CA TYR A 25 -1.12 4.01 6.53
C TYR A 25 -2.29 4.34 5.60
N ILE A 26 -2.36 3.63 4.47
CA ILE A 26 -3.49 3.71 3.54
C ILE A 26 -4.24 2.37 3.41
N GLY A 27 -3.63 1.25 3.79
CA GLY A 27 -4.31 -0.06 3.88
C GLY A 27 -4.43 -0.80 2.55
N VAL A 28 -3.35 -0.85 1.78
CA VAL A 28 -3.26 -1.66 0.56
C VAL A 28 -2.08 -2.63 0.65
N LYS A 29 -2.23 -3.79 0.00
CA LYS A 29 -1.10 -4.65 -0.36
C LYS A 29 -0.78 -4.40 -1.82
N MET A 30 0.49 -4.15 -2.12
CA MET A 30 0.96 -3.82 -3.45
C MET A 30 2.14 -4.71 -3.85
N LEU A 31 2.32 -4.89 -5.15
CA LEU A 31 3.53 -5.43 -5.75
C LEU A 31 4.12 -4.41 -6.72
N SER A 32 5.43 -4.45 -6.94
CA SER A 32 6.04 -3.67 -8.01
C SER A 32 5.69 -4.30 -9.35
N LEU A 33 5.20 -3.48 -10.27
CA LEU A 33 4.87 -3.87 -11.64
C LEU A 33 6.01 -3.40 -12.56
N THR A 34 6.54 -4.33 -13.36
CA THR A 34 7.43 -4.01 -14.48
C THR A 34 6.77 -4.42 -15.79
N PRO A 35 7.16 -3.84 -16.94
CA PRO A 35 6.63 -4.22 -18.24
C PRO A 35 6.81 -5.71 -18.53
N GLU A 36 7.92 -6.31 -18.11
CA GLU A 36 8.20 -7.74 -18.29
C GLU A 36 7.24 -8.59 -17.48
N PHE A 37 6.96 -8.22 -16.22
CA PHE A 37 5.98 -8.92 -15.39
C PHE A 37 4.56 -8.80 -15.96
N ALA A 38 4.18 -7.61 -16.43
CA ALA A 38 2.89 -7.36 -17.06
C ALA A 38 2.71 -8.24 -18.31
N LYS A 39 3.73 -8.27 -19.18
CA LYS A 39 3.74 -9.10 -20.38
C LYS A 39 3.62 -10.58 -20.04
N GLN A 40 4.40 -11.07 -19.07
CA GLN A 40 4.34 -12.46 -18.62
C GLN A 40 2.94 -12.83 -18.09
N ASN A 41 2.31 -11.93 -17.33
CA ASN A 41 0.93 -12.12 -16.90
C ASN A 41 -0.03 -12.18 -18.09
N ASN A 42 0.10 -11.30 -19.08
CA ASN A 42 -0.80 -11.24 -20.23
C ASN A 42 -0.65 -12.45 -21.18
N GLU A 43 0.49 -13.12 -21.16
CA GLU A 43 0.73 -14.36 -21.91
C GLU A 43 0.14 -15.61 -21.23
N ASP A 44 -0.21 -15.55 -19.94
CA ASP A 44 -0.81 -16.68 -19.22
C ASP A 44 -2.33 -16.79 -19.53
N PRO A 45 -2.80 -17.90 -20.12
CA PRO A 45 -4.22 -18.09 -20.43
C PRO A 45 -5.12 -18.16 -19.18
N ASN A 46 -4.55 -18.35 -17.98
CA ASN A 46 -5.25 -18.36 -16.70
C ASN A 46 -5.10 -17.04 -15.93
N ALA A 47 -4.55 -15.99 -16.56
CA ALA A 47 -4.38 -14.70 -15.91
C ALA A 47 -5.71 -14.14 -15.39
N LEU A 48 -5.68 -13.62 -14.17
CA LEU A 48 -6.89 -13.09 -13.52
C LEU A 48 -7.37 -11.78 -14.16
N ALA A 49 -6.48 -11.05 -14.84
CA ALA A 49 -6.76 -9.81 -15.53
C ALA A 49 -5.65 -9.51 -16.54
N ILE A 50 -5.98 -8.76 -17.58
CA ILE A 50 -4.98 -8.13 -18.45
C ILE A 50 -4.43 -6.90 -17.74
N ILE A 51 -3.11 -6.80 -17.67
CA ILE A 51 -2.40 -5.74 -16.97
C ILE A 51 -1.65 -4.89 -18.00
N PRO A 52 -1.80 -3.55 -17.98
CA PRO A 52 -0.99 -2.65 -18.78
C PRO A 52 0.52 -2.90 -18.62
N GLU A 53 1.26 -2.92 -19.73
CA GLU A 53 2.72 -3.07 -19.76
C GLU A 53 3.44 -1.77 -19.38
N VAL A 54 3.24 -1.35 -18.13
CA VAL A 54 3.77 -0.11 -17.56
C VAL A 54 4.54 -0.39 -16.26
N GLU A 55 5.41 0.52 -15.87
CA GLU A 55 6.02 0.51 -14.54
C GLU A 55 5.09 1.13 -13.50
N GLY A 56 5.16 0.63 -12.26
CA GLY A 56 4.44 1.22 -11.13
C GLY A 56 4.24 0.28 -9.95
N ALA A 57 3.24 0.58 -9.13
CA ALA A 57 2.82 -0.28 -8.02
C ALA A 57 1.40 -0.80 -8.25
N ILE A 58 1.24 -2.10 -8.46
CA ILE A 58 -0.07 -2.73 -8.64
C ILE A 58 -0.68 -3.12 -7.29
N VAL A 59 -1.94 -2.74 -7.07
CA VAL A 59 -2.71 -3.08 -5.88
C VAL A 59 -3.23 -4.50 -6.00
N VAL A 60 -2.73 -5.40 -5.17
CA VAL A 60 -3.18 -6.81 -5.16
C VAL A 60 -4.31 -7.06 -4.15
N HIS A 61 -4.42 -6.21 -3.14
CA HIS A 61 -5.49 -6.28 -2.14
C HIS A 61 -5.70 -4.91 -1.47
N VAL A 62 -6.95 -4.58 -1.20
CA VAL A 62 -7.34 -3.40 -0.42
C VAL A 62 -7.96 -3.87 0.87
N VAL A 63 -7.44 -3.41 2.01
CA VAL A 63 -7.96 -3.76 3.33
C VAL A 63 -9.36 -3.13 3.49
N PRO A 64 -10.39 -3.88 3.90
CA PRO A 64 -11.72 -3.32 4.12
C PRO A 64 -11.71 -2.21 5.17
N LYS A 65 -12.55 -1.18 5.01
CA LYS A 65 -12.63 0.00 5.90
C LYS A 65 -11.29 0.74 6.09
N SER A 66 -10.35 0.56 5.17
CA SER A 66 -9.11 1.30 5.15
C SER A 66 -9.28 2.63 4.41
N PRO A 67 -8.37 3.59 4.61
CA PRO A 67 -8.46 4.86 3.90
C PRO A 67 -8.36 4.73 2.37
N ALA A 68 -7.65 3.71 1.87
CA ALA A 68 -7.64 3.37 0.45
C ALA A 68 -9.00 2.85 -0.04
N ALA A 69 -9.69 2.03 0.77
CA ALA A 69 -11.03 1.56 0.44
C ALA A 69 -12.03 2.71 0.38
N GLU A 70 -11.97 3.63 1.34
CA GLU A 70 -12.80 4.85 1.38
C GLU A 70 -12.53 5.77 0.20
N ALA A 71 -11.27 5.87 -0.23
CA ALA A 71 -10.87 6.62 -1.43
C ALA A 71 -11.27 5.94 -2.74
N GLY A 72 -11.80 4.70 -2.70
CA GLY A 72 -12.25 3.98 -3.88
C GLY A 72 -11.15 3.26 -4.65
N LEU A 73 -9.98 3.01 -4.04
CA LEU A 73 -8.97 2.11 -4.60
C LEU A 73 -9.51 0.69 -4.66
N ARG A 74 -9.11 -0.04 -5.70
CA ARG A 74 -9.54 -1.40 -5.99
C ARG A 74 -8.35 -2.29 -6.31
N ARG A 75 -8.60 -3.59 -6.25
CA ARG A 75 -7.67 -4.60 -6.75
C ARG A 75 -7.44 -4.37 -8.26
N PHE A 76 -6.19 -4.57 -8.69
CA PHE A 76 -5.67 -4.32 -10.03
C PHE A 76 -5.53 -2.86 -10.45
N ASP A 77 -5.72 -1.90 -9.52
CA ASP A 77 -5.30 -0.53 -9.78
C ASP A 77 -3.78 -0.45 -9.78
N ILE A 78 -3.22 0.29 -10.74
CA ILE A 78 -1.78 0.54 -10.85
C ILE A 78 -1.51 1.98 -10.47
N ILE A 79 -0.77 2.19 -9.40
CA ILE A 79 -0.36 3.52 -8.96
C ILE A 79 0.86 3.96 -9.78
N GLN A 80 0.73 5.10 -10.45
CA GLN A 80 1.78 5.67 -11.30
C GLN A 80 2.34 6.98 -10.74
N VAL A 81 1.51 7.76 -10.04
CA VAL A 81 1.94 9.05 -9.47
C VAL A 81 1.33 9.24 -8.10
N ILE A 82 2.11 9.75 -7.15
CA ILE A 82 1.62 10.22 -5.85
C ILE A 82 2.16 11.62 -5.60
N ASN A 83 1.27 12.58 -5.32
CA ASN A 83 1.60 13.99 -5.07
C ASN A 83 2.50 14.59 -6.17
N GLY A 84 2.24 14.25 -7.44
CA GLY A 84 3.03 14.69 -8.58
C GLY A 84 4.37 13.97 -8.78
N LYS A 85 4.74 13.03 -7.90
CA LYS A 85 5.95 12.22 -8.03
C LYS A 85 5.64 10.89 -8.73
N ALA A 86 6.37 10.60 -9.81
CA ALA A 86 6.30 9.30 -10.49
C ALA A 86 6.71 8.16 -9.56
N ILE A 87 5.99 7.05 -9.66
CA ILE A 87 6.18 5.84 -8.86
C ILE A 87 6.58 4.70 -9.79
N HIS A 88 7.69 4.06 -9.48
CA HIS A 88 8.19 2.92 -10.24
C HIS A 88 8.12 1.60 -9.47
N SER A 89 7.82 1.65 -8.16
CA SER A 89 7.81 0.46 -7.31
C SER A 89 6.89 0.59 -6.10
N ALA A 90 6.43 -0.55 -5.57
CA ALA A 90 5.64 -0.58 -4.34
C ALA A 90 6.42 -0.01 -3.13
N LYS A 91 7.75 -0.13 -3.14
CA LYS A 91 8.63 0.43 -2.10
C LYS A 91 8.63 1.95 -2.09
N GLU A 92 8.52 2.59 -3.25
CA GLU A 92 8.41 4.05 -3.35
C GLU A 92 7.08 4.55 -2.78
N VAL A 93 5.99 3.83 -3.05
CA VAL A 93 4.70 4.14 -2.42
C VAL A 93 4.81 4.09 -0.90
N GLN A 94 5.36 3.00 -0.36
CA GLN A 94 5.55 2.85 1.08
C GLN A 94 6.39 4.00 1.65
N ALA A 95 7.51 4.35 1.01
CA ALA A 95 8.39 5.42 1.46
C ALA A 95 7.73 6.82 1.42
N ILE A 96 6.76 7.04 0.53
CA ILE A 96 5.98 8.29 0.49
C ILE A 96 4.98 8.31 1.65
N VAL A 97 4.25 7.21 1.85
CA VAL A 97 3.28 7.09 2.94
C VAL A 97 3.98 7.23 4.29
N ASP A 98 5.14 6.61 4.50
CA ASP A 98 5.91 6.70 5.76
C ASP A 98 6.37 8.13 6.09
N LYS A 99 6.53 9.00 5.08
CA LYS A 99 6.93 10.40 5.25
C LYS A 99 5.75 11.35 5.46
N THR A 100 4.53 10.85 5.35
CA THR A 100 3.32 11.65 5.50
C THR A 100 2.79 11.53 6.92
N ARG A 101 2.06 12.55 7.38
CA ARG A 101 1.44 12.51 8.72
C ARG A 101 0.08 11.85 8.61
N VAL A 102 -0.41 11.33 9.72
CA VAL A 102 -1.79 10.85 9.85
C VAL A 102 -2.75 11.99 9.51
N GLY A 103 -3.73 11.70 8.66
CA GLY A 103 -4.76 12.66 8.24
C GLY A 103 -4.39 13.52 7.03
N ASP A 104 -3.14 13.47 6.55
CA ASP A 104 -2.73 14.15 5.31
C ASP A 104 -3.46 13.52 4.09
N ILE A 105 -3.69 14.32 3.05
CA ILE A 105 -4.32 13.87 1.81
C ILE A 105 -3.24 13.62 0.75
N LEU A 106 -3.21 12.41 0.21
CA LEU A 106 -2.37 12.03 -0.92
C LEU A 106 -3.19 12.08 -2.21
N MET A 107 -2.69 12.80 -3.21
CA MET A 107 -3.21 12.78 -4.57
C MET A 107 -2.56 11.62 -5.30
N VAL A 108 -3.33 10.56 -5.57
CA VAL A 108 -2.85 9.32 -6.18
C VAL A 108 -3.44 9.19 -7.58
N ASN A 109 -2.58 9.26 -8.60
CA ASN A 109 -2.96 8.90 -9.96
C ASN A 109 -2.81 7.40 -10.15
N ILE A 110 -3.90 6.77 -10.56
CA ILE A 110 -3.95 5.35 -10.86
C ILE A 110 -4.35 5.10 -12.31
N MET A 111 -3.97 3.93 -12.80
CA MET A 111 -4.53 3.30 -13.98
C MET A 111 -5.39 2.11 -13.55
N ARG A 112 -6.64 2.08 -14.01
CA ARG A 112 -7.61 1.02 -13.76
C ARG A 112 -7.99 0.34 -15.07
N GLY A 113 -7.72 -0.96 -15.17
CA GLY A 113 -7.89 -1.67 -16.42
C GLY A 113 -6.93 -1.14 -17.51
N PRO A 114 -7.29 -1.25 -18.80
CA PRO A 114 -6.37 -0.99 -19.90
C PRO A 114 -6.14 0.50 -20.19
N THR A 115 -7.11 1.37 -19.91
CA THR A 115 -7.08 2.77 -20.38
C THR A 115 -7.51 3.80 -19.35
N ASP A 116 -8.20 3.42 -18.28
CA ASP A 116 -8.82 4.40 -17.40
C ASP A 116 -7.79 4.98 -16.45
N LYS A 117 -7.57 6.29 -16.52
CA LYS A 117 -6.74 7.03 -15.57
C LYS A 117 -7.65 7.77 -14.60
N LEU A 118 -7.40 7.58 -13.30
CA LEU A 118 -8.21 8.18 -12.24
C LEU A 118 -7.30 8.85 -11.22
N ASP A 119 -7.73 10.02 -10.75
CA ASP A 119 -7.10 10.70 -9.62
C ASP A 119 -7.92 10.47 -8.36
N LEU A 120 -7.32 9.83 -7.38
CA LEU A 120 -7.94 9.53 -6.09
C LEU A 120 -7.29 10.35 -4.98
N LYS A 121 -8.12 10.83 -4.06
CA LYS A 121 -7.67 11.50 -2.84
C LYS A 121 -7.70 10.51 -1.70
N VAL A 122 -6.53 10.05 -1.28
CA VAL A 122 -6.39 9.09 -0.19
C VAL A 122 -5.97 9.83 1.06
N LYS A 123 -6.85 9.91 2.05
CA LYS A 123 -6.49 10.43 3.38
C LYS A 123 -5.69 9.37 4.12
N THR A 124 -4.57 9.69 4.75
CA THR A 124 -3.82 8.70 5.54
C THR A 124 -4.48 8.45 6.89
N GLY A 125 -4.52 7.19 7.31
CA GLY A 125 -4.98 6.78 8.64
C GLY A 125 -3.83 6.54 9.61
N ASP A 126 -4.15 6.28 10.87
CA ASP A 126 -3.18 5.92 11.90
C ASP A 126 -3.04 4.40 12.02
N LEU A 127 -1.86 3.85 11.72
CA LEU A 127 -1.64 2.41 11.79
C LEU A 127 -1.76 1.85 13.22
N SER A 128 -1.52 2.68 14.25
CA SER A 128 -1.65 2.25 15.65
C SER A 128 -3.10 1.91 16.01
N THR A 129 -4.08 2.61 15.44
CA THR A 129 -5.52 2.34 15.63
C THR A 129 -5.99 1.04 14.98
N VAL A 130 -5.30 0.59 13.92
CA VAL A 130 -5.61 -0.67 13.23
C VAL A 130 -5.24 -1.88 14.10
N LYS A 131 -4.13 -1.81 14.83
CA LYS A 131 -3.70 -2.88 15.75
C LYS A 131 -4.66 -3.06 16.92
N GLU A 132 -5.22 -1.97 17.45
CA GLU A 132 -6.21 -2.04 18.53
C GLU A 132 -7.54 -2.68 18.06
N THR A 133 -7.96 -2.39 16.82
CA THR A 133 -9.21 -2.94 16.25
C THR A 133 -9.12 -4.45 15.96
N GLY A 134 -7.94 -4.97 15.62
CA GLY A 134 -7.71 -6.40 15.39
C GLY A 134 -7.60 -7.25 16.66
N ALA A 135 -7.41 -6.64 17.83
CA ALA A 135 -7.18 -7.35 19.09
C ALA A 135 -8.45 -7.55 19.94
N GLN A 136 -9.58 -6.92 19.61
CA GLN A 136 -10.81 -7.00 20.42
C GLN A 136 -11.90 -7.96 19.90
N SER A 137 -11.65 -8.72 18.82
CA SER A 137 -12.66 -9.67 18.29
C SER A 137 -12.59 -11.09 18.88
N GLY A 138 -11.78 -11.32 19.93
CA GLY A 138 -11.50 -12.67 20.45
C GLY A 138 -12.00 -12.99 21.86
N ASN A 139 -12.68 -12.07 22.56
CA ASN A 139 -13.15 -12.31 23.94
C ASN A 139 -14.59 -11.80 24.13
N MET A 140 -15.55 -12.57 23.63
CA MET A 140 -16.91 -12.69 24.18
C MET A 140 -17.15 -14.19 24.27
N GLN A 141 -16.77 -14.84 25.36
CA GLN A 141 -17.70 -15.22 26.44
C GLN A 141 -18.94 -15.93 25.88
N ASP A 142 -18.78 -17.21 25.60
CA ASP A 142 -19.89 -18.17 25.70
C ASP A 142 -20.14 -18.37 27.21
N ASP A 143 -21.23 -17.78 27.69
CA ASP A 143 -21.90 -18.10 28.96
C ASP A 143 -22.72 -19.39 28.83
#